data_AF-A0A5J4KZ64-F1
#
_entry.id   AF-A0A5J4KZ64-F1
#
_cell.length_a   1.000
_cell.length_b   1.000
_cell.length_c   1.000
_cell.angle_alpha   90.00
_cell.angle_beta   90.00
_cell.angle_gamma   90.00
#
_symmetry.space_group_name_H-M   'P 1'
#
loop_
_entity.id
_entity.type
_entity.pdbx_description
1 polymer ?
#
loop_
_entity_poly.entity_id
_entity_poly.type
_entity_poly.pdbx_seq_one_letter_code
_entity_poly.pdbx_strand_id
1 'polypeptide(L)' 'MKDIIALKERLGLVEQELKTLTDKVTKLERDLKEIHDIKSEIKGIKVFLGRVYPEFKTQFPDILKKL' A
#
# COMPACT_ATOMS: atom_id res chain seq x y z
N MET A 1 37.48 -5.34 -27.59
CA MET A 1 36.73 -6.53 -27.14
C MET A 1 36.44 -6.53 -25.64
N LYS A 2 37.43 -6.30 -24.76
CA LYS A 2 37.20 -6.24 -23.29
C LYS A 2 36.16 -5.21 -22.86
N ASP A 3 36.18 -4.02 -23.44
CA ASP A 3 35.22 -2.96 -23.09
C ASP A 3 33.77 -3.30 -23.47
N ILE A 4 33.58 -4.02 -24.58
CA ILE A 4 32.26 -4.50 -25.02
C ILE A 4 31.72 -5.54 -24.03
N ILE A 5 32.58 -6.41 -23.50
CA ILE A 5 32.20 -7.41 -22.50
C ILE A 5 31.80 -6.71 -21.20
N ALA A 6 32.63 -5.78 -20.70
CA ALA A 6 32.34 -5.01 -19.50
C ALA A 6 31.04 -4.18 -19.60
N LEU A 7 30.77 -3.61 -20.78
CA LEU A 7 29.52 -2.89 -21.04
C LEU A 7 28.30 -3.82 -21.03
N LYS A 8 28.42 -5.03 -21.59
CA LYS A 8 27.34 -6.03 -21.55
C LYS A 8 27.06 -6.51 -20.12
N GLU A 9 28.09 -6.74 -19.32
CA GLU A 9 27.94 -7.13 -17.91
C GLU A 9 27.23 -6.03 -17.11
N ARG A 10 27.65 -4.76 -17.29
CA ARG A 10 26.98 -3.62 -16.65
C ARG A 10 25.52 -3.48 -17.09
N LEU A 11 25.24 -3.65 -18.38
CA LEU A 11 23.87 -3.60 -18.88
C LEU A 11 23.00 -4.68 -18.24
N GLY A 12 23.50 -5.91 -18.14
CA GLY A 12 22.77 -7.01 -17.49
C GLY A 12 22.49 -6.74 -16.01
N LEU A 13 23.43 -6.13 -15.29
CA LEU A 13 23.20 -5.71 -13.89
C LEU A 13 22.08 -4.66 -13.80
N VAL A 14 22.10 -3.64 -14.66
CA VAL A 14 21.06 -2.60 -14.68
C VAL A 14 19.69 -3.18 -15.04
N GLU A 15 19.61 -4.10 -16.00
CA GLU A 15 18.37 -4.79 -16.35
C GLU A 15 17.81 -5.60 -15.17
N GLN A 16 18.69 -6.28 -14.41
CA GLN A 16 18.29 -7.03 -13.23
C GLN A 16 17.81 -6.11 -12.10
N GLU A 17 18.48 -4.98 -11.88
CA GLU A 17 18.07 -3.97 -10.90
C GLU A 17 16.73 -3.35 -11.28
N LEU A 18 16.51 -3.05 -12.55
CA LEU A 18 15.25 -2.50 -13.05
C LEU A 18 14.10 -3.49 -12.87
N LYS A 19 14.33 -4.77 -13.15
CA LYS A 19 13.35 -5.83 -12.88
C LYS A 19 13.03 -5.92 -11.38
N THR A 20 14.05 -5.92 -10.53
CA THR A 20 13.89 -5.97 -9.07
C THR A 20 13.11 -4.76 -8.55
N LEU A 21 13.38 -3.57 -9.08
CA LEU A 21 12.66 -2.35 -8.73
C LEU A 21 11.20 -2.43 -9.17
N THR A 22 10.94 -2.90 -10.38
CA THR A 22 9.58 -3.10 -10.91
C THR A 22 8.78 -4.04 -10.03
N ASP A 23 9.34 -5.19 -9.67
CA ASP A 23 8.68 -6.17 -8.80
C ASP A 23 8.33 -5.57 -7.42
N LYS A 24 9.23 -4.76 -6.86
CA LYS A 24 8.99 -4.06 -5.58
C LYS A 24 7.88 -3.01 -5.70
N VAL A 25 7.86 -2.23 -6.78
CA VAL A 25 6.81 -1.23 -7.00
C VAL A 25 5.45 -1.90 -7.16
N THR A 26 5.36 -2.98 -7.96
CA THR A 26 4.10 -3.73 -8.11
C THR A 26 3.63 -4.32 -6.78
N LYS A 27 4.53 -4.78 -5.92
CA LYS A 27 4.17 -5.21 -4.57
C LYS A 27 3.59 -4.05 -3.74
N LEU A 28 4.28 -2.90 -3.71
CA LEU A 28 3.81 -1.72 -2.98
C LEU A 28 2.44 -1.24 -3.46
N GLU A 29 2.17 -1.30 -4.76
CA GLU A 29 0.85 -0.95 -5.32
C GLU A 29 -0.26 -1.87 -4.80
N ARG A 30 0.02 -3.17 -4.68
CA ARG A 30 -0.93 -4.15 -4.11
C ARG A 30 -1.15 -3.88 -2.61
N ASP A 31 -0.07 -3.72 -1.86
CA ASP A 31 -0.13 -3.43 -0.42
C ASP A 31 -0.91 -2.13 -0.15
N LEU A 32 -0.71 -1.09 -0.98
CA LEU A 32 -1.45 0.18 -0.90
C LEU A 32 -2.95 0.00 -1.18
N LYS A 33 -3.30 -0.85 -2.14
CA LYS A 33 -4.71 -1.17 -2.44
C LYS A 33 -5.36 -1.88 -1.24
N GLU A 34 -4.70 -2.86 -0.65
CA GLU A 34 -5.22 -3.56 0.54
C GLU A 34 -5.43 -2.60 1.71
N ILE A 35 -4.49 -1.67 1.95
CA ILE A 35 -4.65 -0.62 2.96
C ILE A 35 -5.87 0.26 2.67
N HIS A 36 -6.12 0.59 1.40
CA HIS A 36 -7.28 1.38 1.01
C HIS A 36 -8.61 0.65 1.26
N ASP A 37 -8.64 -0.65 0.95
CA ASP A 37 -9.80 -1.50 1.17
C ASP A 37 -10.10 -1.62 2.68
N ILE A 38 -9.08 -1.88 3.51
CA ILE A 38 -9.19 -1.90 4.98
C ILE A 38 -9.68 -0.54 5.51
N LYS A 39 -9.15 0.59 5.00
CA LYS A 39 -9.61 1.93 5.40
C LYS A 39 -11.10 2.12 5.09
N SER A 40 -11.59 1.54 3.99
CA SER A 40 -13.00 1.61 3.60
C SER A 40 -13.89 0.73 4.48
N GLU A 41 -13.46 -0.49 4.79
CA GLU A 41 -14.16 -1.38 5.73
C GLU A 41 -14.26 -0.77 7.12
N ILE A 42 -13.17 -0.20 7.65
CA ILE A 42 -13.15 0.50 8.94
C ILE A 42 -14.16 1.65 8.96
N LYS A 43 -14.26 2.44 7.87
CA LYS A 43 -15.28 3.49 7.75
C LYS A 43 -16.69 2.91 7.80
N GLY A 44 -16.93 1.79 7.10
CA GLY A 44 -18.20 1.08 7.14
C GLY A 44 -18.59 0.66 8.55
N ILE A 45 -17.66 0.03 9.28
CA ILE A 45 -17.85 -0.38 10.67
C ILE A 45 -18.14 0.82 11.58
N LYS A 46 -17.38 1.91 11.47
CA LYS A 46 -17.62 3.15 12.24
C LYS A 46 -19.04 3.70 12.03
N VAL A 47 -19.50 3.73 10.79
CA VAL A 47 -20.87 4.16 10.45
C VAL A 47 -21.91 3.21 11.01
N PHE A 48 -21.70 1.90 10.90
CA PHE A 48 -22.57 0.88 11.45
C PHE A 48 -22.71 1.04 12.97
N LEU A 49 -21.59 1.11 13.70
CA LEU A 49 -21.58 1.28 15.16
C LEU A 49 -22.31 2.56 15.58
N GLY A 50 -22.04 3.69 14.92
CA GLY A 50 -22.74 4.93 15.24
C GLY A 50 -24.25 4.93 14.92
N ARG A 51 -24.74 3.99 14.10
CA ARG A 51 -26.17 3.83 13.81
C ARG A 51 -26.85 2.86 14.78
N VAL A 52 -26.22 1.72 15.06
CA VAL A 52 -26.79 0.67 15.92
C VAL A 52 -26.66 0.99 17.40
N TYR A 53 -25.58 1.69 17.79
CA TYR A 53 -25.27 2.06 19.17
C TYR A 53 -25.04 3.58 19.25
N PRO A 54 -26.10 4.41 19.36
CA PRO A 54 -25.96 5.88 19.39
C PRO A 54 -25.02 6.39 20.49
N GLU A 55 -24.98 5.73 21.65
CA GLU A 55 -24.07 5.98 22.77
C GLU A 55 -22.59 5.77 22.42
N PHE A 56 -22.29 4.95 21.42
CA PHE A 56 -20.93 4.78 20.91
C PHE A 56 -20.35 6.11 20.44
N LYS A 57 -21.19 7.02 19.91
CA LYS A 57 -20.75 8.35 19.46
C LYS A 57 -20.27 9.25 20.59
N THR A 58 -20.88 9.12 21.77
CA THR A 58 -20.55 9.95 22.93
C THR A 58 -19.42 9.34 23.75
N GLN A 59 -19.34 8.01 23.82
CA GLN A 59 -18.28 7.29 24.54
C GLN A 59 -16.95 7.27 23.76
N PHE A 60 -17.02 7.18 22.42
CA PHE A 60 -15.83 7.05 21.57
C PHE A 60 -15.82 8.06 20.41
N PRO A 61 -15.89 9.37 20.70
CA PRO A 61 -15.93 10.41 19.66
C PRO A 61 -14.68 10.39 18.76
N ASP A 62 -13.50 10.05 19.32
CA ASP A 62 -12.24 10.01 18.58
C ASP A 62 -12.18 8.89 17.53
N ILE A 63 -12.84 7.76 17.80
CA ILE A 63 -12.93 6.66 16.83
C ILE A 63 -13.76 7.10 15.61
N LEU A 64 -14.75 7.98 15.79
CA LEU A 64 -15.61 8.45 14.70
C LEU A 64 -15.06 9.67 13.95
N LYS A 65 -14.05 10.35 14.48
CA LYS A 65 -13.33 11.39 13.74
C LYS A 65 -12.72 10.79 12.46
N LYS A 66 -12.69 11.59 11.39
CA LYS A 66 -12.09 11.17 10.12
C LYS A 66 -10.59 10.87 10.33
N LEU A 67 -10.15 9.73 9.78
CA LEU A 67 -8.73 9.46 9.47
C LEU A 67 -8.34 10.24 8.21
#